data_AF-A0A8C5JTW9-F1
#
_entry.id   AF-A0A8C5JTW9-F1
#
_cell.length_a   1.000
_cell.length_b   1.000
_cell.length_c   1.000
_cell.angle_alpha   90.00
_cell.angle_beta   90.00
_cell.angle_gamma   90.00
#
_symmetry.space_group_name_H-M   'P 1'
#
loop_
_entity.id
_entity.type
_entity.pdbx_description
1 polymer ?
#
loop_
_entity_poly.entity_id
_entity_poly.type
_entity_poly.pdbx_seq_one_letter_code
_entity_poly.pdbx_strand_id
1 'polypeptide(L)'
;MLVPPRGSAPLRDPFPEPPTRETHPCGRRDPRQGPEHRPKAPDSEQRAGARQRGCPTRGPGGTRGPRSHQRPAVLGPAGACRPCNDTEILMAICTSDFVIRGSIRSVSNNAELQESIIAVSATRIHRQKFPLFQAGGRPGRPVGSIRTPLRCGVRPGPGSFLFTGWLHFGEAWLSCAPRYRDFQRIYRGAQRTHQNPCEFPVD
;
A
#
# COMPACT_ATOMS: atom_id res chain seq x y z
N MET A 1 31.01 -62.64 18.66
CA MET A 1 31.81 -61.75 17.79
C MET A 1 31.30 -61.87 16.35
N LEU A 2 31.79 -61.02 15.44
CA LEU A 2 31.46 -60.91 14.00
C LEU A 2 30.12 -60.21 13.68
N VAL A 3 30.21 -58.88 13.60
CA VAL A 3 29.30 -57.99 12.87
C VAL A 3 29.88 -57.80 11.45
N PRO A 4 29.10 -57.93 10.35
CA PRO A 4 29.59 -57.65 9.01
C PRO A 4 29.70 -56.12 8.74
N PRO A 5 30.62 -55.68 7.85
CA PRO A 5 31.01 -54.28 7.78
C PRO A 5 30.18 -53.39 6.84
N ARG A 6 30.27 -52.09 7.14
CA ARG A 6 29.91 -50.90 6.35
C ARG A 6 29.73 -51.11 4.83
N GLY A 7 28.52 -50.83 4.34
CA GLY A 7 28.29 -50.36 2.97
C GLY A 7 28.17 -48.83 2.96
N SER A 8 29.07 -48.15 2.25
CA SER A 8 29.02 -46.70 2.02
C SER A 8 28.82 -46.40 0.54
N ALA A 9 27.77 -45.65 0.21
CA ALA A 9 27.51 -45.13 -1.13
C ALA A 9 26.98 -43.69 -1.04
N PRO A 10 27.54 -42.73 -1.81
CA PRO A 10 27.11 -41.34 -1.78
C PRO A 10 26.07 -41.00 -2.87
N LEU A 11 25.27 -39.96 -2.58
CA LEU A 11 24.83 -38.88 -3.46
C LEU A 11 24.67 -39.15 -4.98
N ARG A 12 23.46 -38.93 -5.52
CA ARG A 12 23.14 -37.84 -6.48
C ARG A 12 21.67 -37.88 -6.94
N ASP A 13 21.09 -36.69 -7.03
CA ASP A 13 19.73 -36.41 -7.47
C ASP A 13 19.53 -36.60 -8.98
N PRO A 14 18.32 -36.99 -9.42
CA PRO A 14 17.75 -36.59 -10.70
C PRO A 14 16.80 -35.41 -10.47
N PHE A 15 17.32 -34.19 -10.62
CA PHE A 15 16.48 -32.99 -10.78
C PHE A 15 15.76 -33.08 -12.14
N PRO A 16 14.41 -33.01 -12.21
CA PRO A 16 13.74 -32.84 -13.49
C PRO A 16 13.96 -31.41 -14.00
N GLU A 17 14.43 -31.26 -15.23
CA GLU A 17 14.59 -29.94 -15.86
C GLU A 17 13.21 -29.27 -16.11
N PRO A 18 13.09 -27.95 -15.93
CA PRO A 18 11.87 -27.23 -16.28
C PRO A 18 11.74 -27.09 -17.81
N PRO A 19 10.52 -27.19 -18.37
CA PRO A 19 10.32 -27.05 -19.81
C PRO A 19 10.67 -25.64 -20.30
N THR A 20 11.26 -25.59 -21.49
CA THR A 20 11.65 -24.37 -22.18
C THR A 20 10.46 -23.47 -22.47
N ARG A 21 10.62 -22.17 -22.20
CA ARG A 21 9.58 -21.16 -22.37
C ARG A 21 9.53 -20.71 -23.83
N GLU A 22 8.57 -21.20 -24.60
CA GLU A 22 8.37 -20.74 -25.98
C GLU A 22 8.02 -19.24 -26.02
N THR A 23 8.85 -18.48 -26.75
CA THR A 23 8.61 -17.06 -27.03
C THR A 23 7.63 -16.91 -28.19
N HIS A 24 6.38 -16.56 -27.89
CA HIS A 24 5.43 -16.12 -28.91
C HIS A 24 5.94 -14.83 -29.60
N PRO A 25 5.93 -14.75 -30.94
CA PRO A 25 6.35 -13.55 -31.65
C PRO A 25 5.31 -12.42 -31.50
N CYS A 26 5.80 -11.19 -31.32
CA CYS A 26 4.95 -10.00 -31.31
C CYS A 26 4.17 -9.87 -32.64
N GLY A 27 2.85 -9.71 -32.53
CA GLY A 27 1.97 -9.59 -33.70
C GLY A 27 2.33 -8.40 -34.59
N ARG A 28 2.54 -8.66 -35.88
CA ARG A 28 2.60 -7.62 -36.92
C ARG A 28 1.22 -7.00 -37.08
N ARG A 29 1.16 -5.68 -37.24
CA ARG A 29 -0.04 -4.99 -37.76
C ARG A 29 0.15 -4.76 -39.26
N ASP A 30 -0.72 -5.35 -40.07
CA ASP A 30 -0.81 -5.03 -41.50
C ASP A 30 -1.46 -3.66 -41.73
N PRO A 31 -0.87 -2.78 -42.55
CA PRO A 31 -1.50 -1.55 -42.99
C PRO A 31 -2.15 -1.72 -44.36
N ARG A 32 -3.47 -1.94 -44.42
CA ARG A 32 -4.26 -1.78 -45.65
C ARG A 32 -5.62 -1.14 -45.40
N GLN A 33 -5.77 0.10 -45.85
CA GLN A 33 -7.05 0.61 -46.35
C GLN A 33 -6.78 1.68 -47.40
N GLY A 34 -7.35 1.47 -48.58
CA GLY A 34 -7.31 2.36 -49.74
C GLY A 34 -8.42 3.43 -49.71
N PRO A 35 -8.60 4.18 -50.80
CA PRO A 35 -9.04 5.57 -50.72
C PRO A 35 -10.48 5.83 -51.22
N GLU A 36 -10.81 7.14 -51.33
CA GLU A 36 -11.96 7.75 -52.04
C GLU A 36 -13.27 7.81 -51.21
N HIS A 37 -14.14 8.84 -51.29
CA HIS A 37 -14.31 9.93 -52.27
C HIS A 37 -14.76 11.26 -51.60
N ARG A 38 -14.59 12.39 -52.29
CA ARG A 38 -15.23 13.70 -52.01
C ARG A 38 -16.37 13.93 -53.03
N PRO A 39 -17.43 14.71 -52.74
CA PRO A 39 -17.43 16.17 -52.94
C PRO A 39 -18.20 16.88 -51.77
N LYS A 40 -18.71 18.12 -51.76
CA LYS A 40 -18.61 19.31 -52.65
C LYS A 40 -18.53 20.59 -51.74
N ALA A 41 -19.40 21.59 -52.00
CA ALA A 41 -19.84 22.77 -51.25
C ALA A 41 -21.16 23.28 -51.93
N PRO A 42 -21.94 24.21 -51.33
CA PRO A 42 -21.62 25.65 -51.37
C PRO A 42 -21.99 26.43 -50.07
N ASP A 43 -22.12 27.77 -50.02
CA ASP A 43 -21.18 28.91 -50.23
C ASP A 43 -21.86 30.21 -49.69
N SER A 44 -21.39 31.43 -50.04
CA SER A 44 -21.95 32.79 -49.77
C SER A 44 -21.98 33.30 -48.31
N GLU A 45 -21.06 34.17 -47.86
CA GLU A 45 -21.09 35.67 -47.89
C GLU A 45 -21.83 36.33 -46.69
N GLN A 46 -21.45 37.50 -46.10
CA GLN A 46 -20.42 38.49 -46.43
C GLN A 46 -19.97 39.37 -45.20
N ARG A 47 -18.73 39.88 -45.27
CA ARG A 47 -18.17 41.18 -44.77
C ARG A 47 -18.38 41.75 -43.34
N ALA A 48 -17.19 42.08 -42.77
CA ALA A 48 -16.79 43.36 -42.13
C ALA A 48 -17.14 43.67 -40.65
N GLY A 49 -16.10 44.04 -39.87
CA GLY A 49 -16.26 44.50 -38.49
C GLY A 49 -14.96 44.60 -37.68
N ALA A 50 -13.98 45.40 -38.11
CA ALA A 50 -12.73 45.56 -37.36
C ALA A 50 -12.89 46.45 -36.11
N ARG A 51 -12.63 45.92 -34.91
CA ARG A 51 -12.32 46.72 -33.71
C ARG A 51 -11.24 46.07 -32.85
N GLN A 52 -10.05 46.67 -32.85
CA GLN A 52 -8.95 46.33 -31.96
C GLN A 52 -9.26 46.81 -30.53
N ARG A 53 -9.05 45.96 -29.51
CA ARG A 53 -8.78 46.40 -28.13
C ARG A 53 -7.86 45.40 -27.42
N GLY A 54 -6.63 45.84 -27.14
CA GLY A 54 -5.82 45.48 -25.98
C GLY A 54 -5.43 44.01 -25.76
N CYS A 55 -4.17 43.68 -26.08
CA CYS A 55 -3.46 42.65 -25.29
C CYS A 55 -3.23 43.19 -23.87
N PRO A 56 -3.56 42.43 -22.79
CA PRO A 56 -3.12 42.80 -21.46
C PRO A 56 -1.61 42.64 -21.34
N THR A 57 -0.93 43.70 -20.88
CA THR A 57 0.52 43.72 -20.72
C THR A 57 0.97 42.81 -19.58
N ARG A 58 2.09 42.12 -19.80
CA ARG A 58 2.70 41.18 -18.86
C ARG A 58 3.39 41.93 -17.71
N GLY A 59 2.67 42.15 -16.61
CA GLY A 59 3.25 42.73 -15.40
C GLY A 59 4.35 41.83 -14.78
N PRO A 60 5.51 42.36 -14.38
CA PRO A 60 6.53 41.62 -13.65
C PRO A 60 6.18 41.62 -12.15
N GLY A 61 5.40 40.63 -11.71
CA GLY A 61 4.90 40.59 -10.33
C GLY A 61 4.40 39.21 -9.93
N GLY A 62 5.32 38.27 -9.75
CA GLY A 62 5.01 36.90 -9.34
C GLY A 62 6.18 36.28 -8.60
N THR A 63 6.23 36.50 -7.28
CA THR A 63 7.12 35.76 -6.38
C THR A 63 6.88 34.27 -6.57
N ARG A 64 7.92 33.54 -6.97
CA ARG A 64 7.88 32.07 -7.00
C ARG A 64 7.82 31.58 -5.55
N GLY A 65 6.62 31.43 -5.02
CA GLY A 65 6.41 30.62 -3.83
C GLY A 65 7.08 29.26 -4.03
N PRO A 66 7.77 28.71 -3.02
CA PRO A 66 8.44 27.43 -3.17
C PRO A 66 7.42 26.38 -3.60
N ARG A 67 7.78 25.51 -4.54
CA ARG A 67 6.95 24.37 -4.91
C ARG A 67 6.85 23.45 -3.72
N SER A 68 5.85 23.68 -2.88
CA SER A 68 5.44 22.80 -1.81
C SER A 68 4.86 21.53 -2.41
N HIS A 69 5.75 20.64 -2.87
CA HIS A 69 5.56 19.21 -2.74
C HIS A 69 5.57 18.85 -1.25
N GLN A 70 4.56 19.38 -0.54
CA GLN A 70 4.12 18.82 0.72
C GLN A 70 3.57 17.44 0.38
N ARG A 71 4.49 16.46 0.38
CA ARG A 71 4.14 15.09 0.79
C ARG A 71 3.26 15.25 2.04
N PRO A 72 2.13 14.53 2.16
CA PRO A 72 1.37 14.56 3.38
C PRO A 72 2.29 14.11 4.52
N ALA A 73 2.70 15.06 5.35
CA ALA A 73 3.29 14.78 6.64
C ALA A 73 2.13 14.33 7.53
N VAL A 74 1.69 13.09 7.33
CA VAL A 74 0.64 12.46 8.12
C VAL A 74 1.24 11.33 8.95
N LEU A 75 2.14 11.72 9.86
CA LEU A 75 1.83 11.44 11.26
C LEU A 75 0.37 11.87 11.45
N GLY A 76 -0.52 11.00 11.94
CA GLY A 76 -1.92 11.39 12.17
C GLY A 76 -2.00 12.70 12.97
N PRO A 77 -3.15 13.41 12.98
CA PRO A 77 -3.34 14.66 13.73
C PRO A 77 -3.33 14.47 15.26
N ALA A 78 -2.57 13.50 15.73
CA ALA A 78 -2.36 13.05 17.08
C ALA A 78 -0.90 12.59 17.22
N GLY A 79 0.00 13.53 17.52
CA GLY A 79 1.14 13.24 18.38
C GLY A 79 0.70 12.79 19.79
N ALA A 80 -0.61 12.88 20.09
CA ALA A 80 -1.31 12.32 21.24
C ALA A 80 -1.58 10.82 21.06
N CYS A 81 -1.23 10.05 22.08
CA CYS A 81 -1.40 8.60 22.08
C CYS A 81 -2.82 8.19 22.48
N ARG A 82 -3.81 8.53 21.64
CA ARG A 82 -5.21 8.13 21.84
C ARG A 82 -5.62 7.00 20.88
N PRO A 83 -6.63 6.19 21.25
CA PRO A 83 -7.29 5.32 20.29
C PRO A 83 -7.86 6.12 19.11
N CYS A 84 -7.80 5.52 17.92
CA CYS A 84 -8.48 6.05 16.73
C CYS A 84 -10.00 5.95 16.89
N ASN A 85 -10.73 6.95 16.41
CA ASN A 85 -12.19 6.90 16.30
C ASN A 85 -12.63 6.11 15.05
N ASP A 86 -13.93 5.85 14.92
CA ASP A 86 -14.52 5.08 13.83
C ASP A 86 -14.13 5.62 12.44
N THR A 87 -14.24 6.93 12.22
CA THR A 87 -13.88 7.59 10.95
C THR A 87 -12.38 7.46 10.65
N GLU A 88 -11.52 7.62 11.66
CA GLU A 88 -10.07 7.46 11.54
C GLU A 88 -9.70 6.01 11.21
N ILE A 89 -10.37 5.02 11.82
CA ILE A 89 -10.17 3.60 11.50
C ILE A 89 -10.53 3.33 10.04
N LEU A 90 -11.70 3.80 9.57
CA LEU A 90 -12.15 3.62 8.20
C LEU A 90 -11.19 4.29 7.19
N MET A 91 -10.79 5.54 7.45
CA MET A 91 -9.86 6.28 6.58
C MET A 91 -8.45 5.68 6.59
N ALA A 92 -7.96 5.22 7.73
CA ALA A 92 -6.61 4.64 7.85
C ALA A 92 -6.46 3.39 6.98
N ILE A 93 -7.50 2.56 6.86
CA ILE A 93 -7.48 1.34 6.03
C ILE A 93 -7.26 1.67 4.55
N CYS A 94 -7.94 2.71 4.05
CA CYS A 94 -7.85 3.12 2.65
C CYS A 94 -6.53 3.83 2.31
N THR A 95 -5.95 4.55 3.28
CA THR A 95 -4.83 5.47 3.04
C THR A 95 -3.45 4.92 3.45
N SER A 96 -3.39 4.02 4.44
CA SER A 96 -2.14 3.47 5.00
C SER A 96 -1.28 2.71 3.99
N ASP A 97 0.04 2.73 4.20
CA ASP A 97 1.02 1.96 3.42
C ASP A 97 0.95 0.45 3.69
N PHE A 98 0.50 0.06 4.89
CA PHE A 98 0.20 -1.32 5.26
C PHE A 98 -1.12 -1.45 6.02
N VAL A 99 -1.80 -2.60 5.85
CA VAL A 99 -2.99 -3.02 6.58
C VAL A 99 -2.90 -4.52 6.84
N ILE A 100 -2.78 -4.91 8.11
CA ILE A 100 -2.44 -6.28 8.52
C ILE A 100 -3.37 -6.75 9.63
N ARG A 101 -4.02 -7.92 9.46
CA ARG A 101 -4.71 -8.62 10.55
C ARG A 101 -3.70 -9.53 11.25
N GLY A 102 -3.49 -9.36 12.55
CA GLY A 102 -2.48 -10.14 13.29
C GLY A 102 -2.65 -10.13 14.80
N SER A 103 -1.68 -10.73 15.49
CA SER A 103 -1.59 -10.75 16.96
C SER A 103 -0.23 -10.21 17.42
N ILE A 104 -0.22 -9.57 18.60
CA ILE A 104 1.02 -9.10 19.24
C ILE A 104 1.75 -10.31 19.82
N ARG A 105 3.02 -10.51 19.42
CA ARG A 105 3.91 -11.53 20.00
C ARG A 105 4.64 -11.02 21.23
N SER A 106 5.18 -9.81 21.14
CA SER A 106 5.88 -9.11 22.22
C SER A 106 5.92 -7.61 21.92
N VAL A 107 6.21 -6.82 22.95
CA VAL A 107 6.54 -5.40 22.84
C VAL A 107 7.86 -5.19 23.56
N SER A 108 8.82 -4.56 22.90
CA SER A 108 10.07 -4.08 23.51
C SER A 108 10.14 -2.56 23.44
N ASN A 109 10.86 -1.94 24.37
CA ASN A 109 11.00 -0.48 24.45
C ASN A 109 12.46 -0.10 24.23
N ASN A 110 12.69 0.90 23.39
CA ASN A 110 13.98 1.56 23.21
C ASN A 110 13.90 2.97 23.81
N ALA A 111 14.57 3.15 24.95
CA ALA A 111 14.59 4.43 25.66
C ALA A 111 15.46 5.49 24.97
N GLU A 112 16.48 5.10 24.22
CA GLU A 112 17.36 6.01 23.48
C GLU A 112 16.63 6.66 22.32
N LEU A 113 15.87 5.86 21.54
CA LEU A 113 15.06 6.34 20.42
C LEU A 113 13.69 6.88 20.85
N GLN A 114 13.29 6.72 22.11
CA GLN A 114 11.93 7.01 22.60
C GLN A 114 10.84 6.26 21.80
N GLU A 115 11.09 4.99 21.48
CA GLU A 115 10.23 4.13 20.65
C GLU A 115 9.83 2.84 21.39
N SER A 116 8.63 2.35 21.11
CA SER A 116 8.20 0.97 21.39
C SER A 116 8.13 0.19 20.08
N ILE A 117 8.70 -1.02 20.07
CA ILE A 117 8.71 -1.95 18.94
C ILE A 117 7.73 -3.10 19.25
N ILE A 118 6.70 -3.22 18.43
CA ILE A 118 5.65 -4.24 18.52
C ILE A 118 5.99 -5.35 17.53
N ALA A 119 6.37 -6.53 18.02
CA ALA A 119 6.53 -7.71 17.18
C ALA A 119 5.16 -8.33 16.90
N VAL A 120 4.79 -8.48 15.63
CA VAL A 120 3.45 -8.91 15.20
C VAL A 120 3.55 -10.19 14.35
N SER A 121 2.66 -11.15 14.62
CA SER A 121 2.40 -12.28 13.73
C SER A 121 1.20 -11.97 12.84
N ALA A 122 1.44 -11.83 11.55
CA ALA A 122 0.39 -11.60 10.56
C ALA A 122 -0.41 -12.89 10.31
N THR A 123 -1.73 -12.76 10.39
CA THR A 123 -2.69 -13.81 10.00
C THR A 123 -3.26 -13.53 8.61
N ARG A 124 -3.39 -12.25 8.21
CA ARG A 124 -3.73 -11.83 6.85
C ARG A 124 -3.05 -10.51 6.53
N ILE A 125 -2.41 -10.42 5.37
CA ILE A 125 -1.84 -9.20 4.80
C ILE A 125 -2.88 -8.67 3.81
N HIS A 126 -3.55 -7.55 4.12
CA HIS A 126 -4.52 -6.95 3.21
C HIS A 126 -3.85 -5.94 2.27
N ARG A 127 -2.84 -5.22 2.77
CA ARG A 127 -2.01 -4.29 2.00
C ARG A 127 -0.62 -4.25 2.62
N GLN A 128 0.42 -4.25 1.78
CA GLN A 128 1.76 -3.79 2.15
C GLN A 128 2.45 -3.23 0.90
N LYS A 129 2.88 -1.96 0.92
CA LYS A 129 3.65 -1.38 -0.21
C LYS A 129 5.09 -1.92 -0.29
N PHE A 130 5.60 -2.41 0.84
CA PHE A 130 6.94 -2.98 1.00
C PHE A 130 6.83 -4.30 1.78
N PRO A 131 7.78 -5.24 1.65
CA PRO A 131 7.70 -6.56 2.29
C PRO A 131 8.05 -6.49 3.79
N LEU A 132 7.21 -5.79 4.56
CA LEU A 132 7.33 -5.60 6.01
C LEU A 132 7.04 -6.87 6.82
N PHE A 133 6.17 -7.72 6.29
CA PHE A 133 5.77 -8.99 6.90
C PHE A 133 6.14 -10.13 5.95
N GLN A 134 7.10 -10.95 6.37
CA GLN A 134 7.63 -12.04 5.55
C GLN A 134 7.53 -13.38 6.29
N ALA A 135 7.21 -14.45 5.57
CA ALA A 135 7.37 -15.81 6.07
C ALA A 135 8.87 -16.15 6.01
N GLY A 136 9.52 -16.29 7.17
CA GLY A 136 10.96 -16.46 7.28
C GLY A 136 11.44 -17.86 6.86
N GLY A 137 11.41 -18.16 5.55
CA GLY A 137 12.00 -19.35 4.91
C GLY A 137 11.45 -20.72 5.33
N ARG A 138 10.55 -20.77 6.30
CA ARG A 138 9.98 -21.97 6.91
C ARG A 138 8.45 -21.89 6.90
N PRO A 139 7.73 -23.03 6.95
CA PRO A 139 6.28 -23.04 7.16
C PRO A 139 5.92 -22.28 8.45
N GLY A 140 5.30 -21.12 8.31
CA GLY A 140 5.06 -20.21 9.43
C GLY A 140 4.28 -18.97 9.02
N ARG A 141 3.58 -18.37 9.98
CA ARG A 141 2.88 -17.09 9.77
C ARG A 141 3.90 -15.98 9.51
N PRO A 142 3.66 -15.06 8.56
CA PRO A 142 4.56 -13.93 8.34
C PRO A 142 4.75 -13.10 9.62
N VAL A 143 5.97 -12.67 9.88
CA VAL A 143 6.32 -11.85 11.05
C VAL A 143 6.89 -10.52 10.58
N GLY A 144 6.60 -9.47 11.34
CA GLY A 144 7.17 -8.13 11.14
C GLY A 144 7.13 -7.33 12.43
N SER A 145 7.77 -6.16 12.42
CA SER A 145 7.86 -5.26 13.55
C SER A 145 7.25 -3.91 13.21
N ILE A 146 6.47 -3.33 14.12
CA ILE A 146 5.85 -2.01 13.97
C ILE A 146 6.31 -1.10 15.11
N ARG A 147 6.72 0.12 14.78
CA ARG A 147 7.18 1.14 15.72
C ARG A 147 6.06 2.11 16.12
N THR A 148 6.16 2.65 17.32
CA THR A 148 5.27 3.69 17.86
C THR A 148 6.02 4.47 18.94
N PRO A 149 5.69 5.75 19.23
CA PRO A 149 6.35 6.50 20.29
C PRO A 149 6.21 5.83 21.67
N LEU A 150 7.29 5.76 22.45
CA LEU A 150 7.33 5.13 23.77
C LEU A 150 6.29 5.70 24.74
N ARG A 151 6.03 7.02 24.64
CA ARG A 151 4.99 7.73 25.40
C ARG A 151 3.57 7.22 25.17
N CYS A 152 3.34 6.38 24.15
CA CYS A 152 2.06 5.72 23.92
C CYS A 152 1.83 4.48 24.78
N GLY A 153 2.85 3.99 25.50
CA GLY A 153 2.69 2.98 26.54
C GLY A 153 2.02 1.68 26.06
N VAL A 154 2.29 1.26 24.82
CA VAL A 154 1.66 0.07 24.23
C VAL A 154 2.03 -1.17 25.03
N ARG A 155 1.02 -1.99 25.33
CA ARG A 155 1.15 -3.21 26.11
C ARG A 155 0.82 -4.44 25.26
N PRO A 156 1.50 -5.59 25.47
CA PRO A 156 1.04 -6.86 24.94
C PRO A 156 -0.40 -7.13 25.38
N GLY A 157 -1.23 -7.65 24.49
CA GLY A 157 -2.62 -7.97 24.79
C GLY A 157 -3.14 -9.11 23.94
N PRO A 158 -3.98 -10.02 24.49
CA PRO A 158 -4.52 -11.14 23.75
C PRO A 158 -5.55 -10.69 22.72
N GLY A 159 -5.63 -11.44 21.62
CA GLY A 159 -6.62 -11.28 20.56
C GLY A 159 -6.03 -10.95 19.18
N SER A 160 -6.92 -10.71 18.22
CA SER A 160 -6.58 -10.26 16.87
C SER A 160 -6.82 -8.75 16.75
N PHE A 161 -5.88 -8.06 16.12
CA PHE A 161 -5.88 -6.62 15.87
C PHE A 161 -5.77 -6.37 14.36
N LEU A 162 -6.27 -5.22 13.92
CA LEU A 162 -5.98 -4.67 12.59
C LEU A 162 -4.95 -3.57 12.75
N PHE A 163 -3.72 -3.82 12.31
CA PHE A 163 -2.65 -2.83 12.32
C PHE A 163 -2.66 -2.06 11.01
N THR A 164 -2.73 -0.73 11.11
CA THR A 164 -2.60 0.18 9.97
C THR A 164 -1.47 1.17 10.24
N GLY A 165 -0.83 1.68 9.19
CA GLY A 165 0.27 2.61 9.35
C GLY A 165 1.04 2.95 8.07
N TRP A 166 2.12 3.68 8.29
CA TRP A 166 2.92 4.31 7.25
C TRP A 166 4.33 3.73 7.23
N LEU A 167 5.03 3.91 6.11
CA LEU A 167 6.46 3.59 6.02
C LEU A 167 7.31 4.84 6.25
N HIS A 168 8.29 4.72 7.15
CA HIS A 168 9.33 5.73 7.34
C HIS A 168 10.69 5.05 7.20
N PHE A 169 11.48 5.44 6.19
CA PHE A 169 12.81 4.87 5.91
C PHE A 169 12.90 3.31 5.86
N GLY A 170 11.83 2.64 5.40
CA GLY A 170 11.76 1.17 5.36
C GLY A 170 11.18 0.53 6.62
N GLU A 171 10.90 1.31 7.64
CA GLU A 171 10.36 0.88 8.92
C GLU A 171 8.85 1.13 8.99
N ALA A 172 8.09 0.20 9.57
CA ALA A 172 6.65 0.33 9.75
C ALA A 172 6.33 1.18 10.98
N TRP A 173 5.58 2.27 10.82
CA TRP A 173 5.13 3.14 11.90
C TRP A 173 3.61 3.04 12.09
N LEU A 174 3.17 2.82 13.33
CA LEU A 174 1.78 2.58 13.67
C LEU A 174 0.93 3.85 13.54
N SER A 175 -0.23 3.71 12.90
CA SER A 175 -1.29 4.73 12.85
C SER A 175 -2.47 4.32 13.75
N CYS A 176 -3.14 3.20 13.44
CA CYS A 176 -4.21 2.65 14.27
C CYS A 176 -4.01 1.15 14.56
N ALA A 177 -4.50 0.70 15.71
CA ALA A 177 -4.48 -0.71 16.13
C ALA A 177 -5.80 -1.17 16.81
N PRO A 178 -6.99 -0.98 16.21
CA PRO A 178 -8.23 -1.50 16.78
C PRO A 178 -8.21 -3.04 16.88
N ARG A 179 -8.96 -3.58 17.84
CA ARG A 179 -9.28 -5.02 17.86
C ARG A 179 -10.10 -5.35 16.60
N TYR A 180 -9.82 -6.49 15.99
CA TYR A 180 -10.45 -6.86 14.70
C TYR A 180 -11.98 -6.97 14.80
N ARG A 181 -12.51 -7.46 15.92
CA ARG A 181 -13.96 -7.54 16.21
C ARG A 181 -14.63 -6.16 16.18
N ASP A 182 -13.96 -5.14 16.69
CA ASP A 182 -14.53 -3.80 16.80
C ASP A 182 -14.44 -3.09 15.44
N PHE A 183 -13.33 -3.25 14.73
CA PHE A 183 -13.24 -2.88 13.31
C PHE A 183 -14.35 -3.52 12.46
N GLN A 184 -14.59 -4.85 12.57
CA GLN A 184 -15.66 -5.54 11.83
C GLN A 184 -17.04 -4.90 12.10
N ARG A 185 -17.31 -4.46 13.33
CA ARG A 185 -18.55 -3.77 13.72
C ARG A 185 -18.67 -2.41 13.05
N ILE A 186 -17.61 -1.60 13.12
CA ILE A 186 -17.53 -0.26 12.54
C ILE A 186 -17.70 -0.32 11.02
N TYR A 187 -16.93 -1.19 10.34
CA TYR A 187 -16.97 -1.33 8.88
C TYR A 187 -18.33 -1.83 8.37
N ARG A 188 -18.93 -2.83 9.01
CA ARG A 188 -20.28 -3.31 8.66
C ARG A 188 -21.36 -2.27 8.99
N GLY A 189 -21.12 -1.39 9.96
CA GLY A 189 -21.96 -0.22 10.23
C GLY A 189 -21.95 0.76 9.07
N ALA A 190 -20.77 1.27 8.71
CA ALA A 190 -20.59 2.21 7.61
C ALA A 190 -20.90 1.60 6.22
N GLN A 191 -20.80 0.28 6.05
CA GLN A 191 -21.24 -0.40 4.82
C GLN A 191 -22.77 -0.31 4.64
N ARG A 192 -23.56 -0.49 5.71
CA ARG A 192 -25.03 -0.38 5.65
C ARG A 192 -25.52 1.04 5.42
N THR A 193 -24.74 2.05 5.82
CA THR A 193 -25.07 3.47 5.59
C THR A 193 -24.42 4.04 4.33
N HIS A 194 -23.71 3.22 3.54
CA HIS A 194 -22.94 3.64 2.36
C HIS A 194 -21.89 4.74 2.64
N GLN A 195 -21.33 4.76 3.86
CA GLN A 195 -20.33 5.73 4.33
C GLN A 195 -18.90 5.18 4.34
N ASN A 196 -18.66 4.01 3.75
CA ASN A 196 -17.32 3.43 3.64
C ASN A 196 -16.44 4.23 2.66
N PRO A 197 -15.26 4.74 3.07
CA PRO A 197 -14.36 5.49 2.18
C PRO A 197 -13.65 4.61 1.14
N CYS A 198 -13.62 3.28 1.33
CA CYS A 198 -13.21 2.31 0.33
C CYS A 198 -13.80 0.92 0.62
N GLU A 199 -13.83 0.08 -0.42
CA GLU A 199 -14.10 -1.34 -0.26
C GLU A 199 -12.90 -2.07 0.37
N PHE A 200 -13.16 -2.98 1.31
CA PHE A 200 -12.14 -3.73 2.01
C PHE A 200 -12.66 -5.14 2.36
N PRO A 201 -11.87 -6.21 2.09
CA PRO A 201 -12.32 -7.58 2.35
C PRO A 201 -12.34 -7.89 3.86
N VAL A 202 -13.54 -7.86 4.44
CA VAL A 202 -13.80 -8.22 5.84
C VAL A 202 -14.33 -9.66 5.92
N ASP A 203 -13.49 -10.58 6.38
CA ASP A 203 -13.89 -11.94 6.78
C ASP A 203 -14.34 -11.93 8.26
#